data_AF-A0A7W4FYU3-F1
#
_entry.id   AF-A0A7W4FYU3-F1
#
_cell.length_a   1.000
_cell.length_b   1.000
_cell.length_c   1.000
_cell.angle_alpha   90.00
_cell.angle_beta   90.00
_cell.angle_gamma   90.00
#
_symmetry.space_group_name_H-M   'P 1'
#
loop_
_entity.id
_entity.type
_entity.pdbx_description
1 polymer ?
#
loop_
_entity_poly.entity_id
_entity_poly.type
_entity_poly.pdbx_seq_one_letter_code
_entity_poly.pdbx_strand_id
1 'polypeptide(L)'
;MGLADLKKNASSCKQTNNIAVSIDDFIAAADLYAAGKGGSRHAVTSEVVGTESQTNIIDFLQRKYPQKLGAIKSNSNNKKQPYKRCTYTLSETAITQLALLSQQGGIAKSKLIRQLISQYFSLSPLQQKSLEANFKD
;
A
#
# COMPACT_ATOMS: atom_id res chain seq x y z
N MET A 1 10.72 36.09 -4.17
CA MET A 1 10.80 35.05 -5.22
C MET A 1 9.46 35.06 -5.94
N GLY A 2 9.44 35.44 -7.22
CA GLY A 2 8.21 35.66 -7.97
C GLY A 2 7.74 34.39 -8.69
N LEU A 3 6.46 34.34 -9.09
CA LEU A 3 5.88 33.20 -9.82
C LEU A 3 6.62 32.83 -11.13
N ALA A 4 7.45 33.73 -11.65
CA ALA A 4 8.32 33.47 -12.81
C ALA A 4 9.44 32.45 -12.54
N ASP A 5 9.84 32.26 -11.28
CA ASP A 5 10.98 31.38 -10.94
C ASP A 5 10.61 29.89 -10.96
N LEU A 6 9.32 29.55 -10.92
CA LEU A 6 8.84 28.15 -10.79
C LEU A 6 8.79 27.36 -12.12
N LYS A 7 9.03 27.98 -13.29
CA LYS A 7 8.82 27.35 -14.61
C LYS A 7 10.11 26.85 -15.30
N LYS A 8 11.14 26.43 -14.57
CA LYS A 8 12.36 25.88 -15.20
C LYS A 8 12.78 24.48 -14.74
N ASN A 9 12.06 23.88 -13.77
CA ASN A 9 12.36 22.53 -13.26
C ASN A 9 11.26 21.50 -13.57
N ALA A 10 10.37 21.80 -14.51
CA ALA A 10 9.43 20.81 -15.05
C ALA A 10 10.26 19.69 -15.69
N SER A 11 10.40 18.60 -14.93
CA SER A 11 11.22 17.45 -15.27
C SER A 11 10.81 16.94 -16.65
N SER A 12 11.79 16.85 -17.55
CA SER A 12 11.66 16.14 -18.82
C SER A 12 11.09 14.74 -18.55
N CYS A 13 9.80 14.56 -18.81
CA CYS A 13 9.20 13.25 -18.97
C CYS A 13 9.83 12.68 -20.24
N LYS A 14 10.88 11.87 -20.08
CA LYS A 14 11.35 11.01 -21.15
C LYS A 14 10.20 10.06 -21.46
N GLN A 15 9.53 10.25 -22.60
CA GLN A 15 8.60 9.26 -23.16
C GLN A 15 9.43 8.02 -23.54
N THR A 16 9.68 7.14 -22.57
CA THR A 16 10.14 5.79 -22.84
C THR A 16 8.90 4.92 -22.90
N ASN A 17 8.34 4.75 -24.09
CA ASN A 17 7.55 3.59 -24.51
C ASN A 17 7.25 3.74 -26.00
N ASN A 18 8.28 3.66 -26.85
CA ASN A 18 8.08 3.26 -28.24
C ASN A 18 7.75 1.77 -28.24
N ILE A 19 6.52 1.45 -27.85
CA ILE A 19 5.96 0.10 -27.94
C ILE A 19 5.50 -0.04 -29.40
N ALA A 20 6.44 -0.29 -30.30
CA ALA A 20 6.13 -0.79 -31.63
C ALA A 20 5.90 -2.30 -31.50
N VAL A 21 4.71 -2.68 -31.01
CA VAL A 21 4.27 -4.09 -31.00
C VAL A 21 3.81 -4.41 -32.42
N SER A 22 4.42 -5.42 -33.05
CA SER A 22 3.93 -5.91 -34.33
C SER A 22 2.59 -6.62 -34.14
N ILE A 23 1.79 -6.66 -35.21
CA ILE A 23 0.44 -7.26 -35.18
C ILE A 23 0.52 -8.73 -34.74
N ASP A 24 1.53 -9.46 -35.21
CA ASP A 24 1.74 -10.87 -34.86
C ASP A 24 2.07 -11.06 -33.37
N ASP A 25 2.81 -10.13 -32.77
CA ASP A 25 3.20 -10.18 -31.36
C ASP A 25 2.00 -9.88 -30.43
N PHE A 26 1.08 -9.01 -30.88
CA PHE A 26 -0.19 -8.79 -30.20
C PHE A 26 -1.13 -10.00 -30.27
N ILE A 27 -1.23 -10.65 -31.44
CA ILE A 27 -2.06 -11.84 -31.64
C ILE A 27 -1.58 -12.99 -30.75
N ALA A 28 -0.27 -13.26 -30.75
CA ALA A 28 0.31 -14.30 -29.91
C ALA A 28 0.08 -14.03 -28.42
N ALA A 29 0.22 -12.77 -27.98
CA ALA A 29 -0.07 -12.38 -26.60
C ALA A 29 -1.56 -12.56 -26.25
N ALA A 30 -2.47 -12.27 -27.18
CA ALA A 30 -3.91 -12.42 -26.98
C ALA A 30 -4.31 -13.90 -26.85
N ASP A 31 -3.73 -14.79 -27.65
CA ASP A 31 -4.00 -16.23 -27.58
C ASP A 31 -3.55 -16.83 -26.25
N LEU A 32 -2.36 -16.44 -25.78
CA LEU A 32 -1.85 -16.85 -24.47
C LEU A 32 -2.73 -16.34 -23.32
N TYR A 33 -3.24 -15.11 -23.45
CA TYR A 33 -4.17 -14.53 -22.49
C TYR A 33 -5.52 -15.28 -22.48
N ALA A 34 -6.08 -15.58 -23.64
CA ALA A 34 -7.32 -16.37 -23.77
C ALA A 34 -7.16 -17.79 -23.20
N ALA A 35 -5.98 -18.39 -23.35
CA ALA A 35 -5.63 -19.67 -22.75
C ALA A 35 -5.36 -19.60 -21.24
N GLY A 36 -5.44 -18.41 -20.62
CA GLY A 36 -5.20 -18.21 -19.19
C GLY A 36 -3.72 -18.25 -18.78
N LYS A 37 -2.79 -18.33 -19.74
CA LYS A 37 -1.35 -18.26 -19.51
C LYS A 37 -0.90 -16.80 -19.43
N GLY A 38 -1.32 -16.11 -18.36
CA GLY A 38 -0.88 -14.75 -18.06
C GLY A 38 0.57 -14.72 -17.56
N GLY A 39 1.52 -14.79 -18.47
CA GLY A 39 2.94 -14.56 -18.19
C GLY A 39 3.19 -13.11 -17.77
N SER A 40 3.94 -12.95 -16.68
CA SER A 40 4.46 -11.70 -16.14
C SER A 40 4.89 -10.72 -17.24
N ARG A 41 4.50 -9.44 -17.10
CA ARG A 41 4.98 -8.36 -17.96
C ARG A 41 6.51 -8.33 -17.90
N HIS A 42 7.16 -8.59 -19.03
CA HIS A 42 8.57 -8.40 -19.35
C HIS A 42 9.56 -8.66 -18.19
N ALA A 43 9.85 -9.94 -17.94
CA ALA A 43 11.17 -10.34 -17.50
C ALA A 43 11.92 -10.93 -18.69
N VAL A 44 13.10 -10.38 -18.91
CA VAL A 44 14.11 -10.71 -19.91
C VAL A 44 14.55 -12.18 -19.80
N THR A 45 14.64 -12.83 -20.98
CA THR A 45 15.43 -14.02 -21.39
C THR A 45 15.45 -15.31 -20.56
N SER A 46 15.50 -16.41 -21.33
CA SER A 46 16.14 -17.70 -21.04
C SER A 46 15.26 -18.81 -20.41
N GLU A 47 14.89 -19.72 -21.33
CA GLU A 47 14.85 -21.18 -21.25
C GLU A 47 14.65 -21.96 -19.93
N VAL A 48 13.95 -23.09 -20.10
CA VAL A 48 13.98 -24.37 -19.35
C VAL A 48 12.66 -24.75 -18.63
N VAL A 49 11.90 -25.59 -19.34
CA VAL A 49 11.32 -26.90 -18.95
C VAL A 49 11.14 -27.21 -17.46
N GLY A 50 9.92 -27.61 -17.10
CA GLY A 50 9.66 -28.40 -15.89
C GLY A 50 8.17 -28.49 -15.55
N THR A 51 7.60 -29.69 -15.71
CA THR A 51 6.46 -30.22 -14.95
C THR A 51 6.65 -29.91 -13.44
N GLU A 52 5.65 -29.78 -12.57
CA GLU A 52 4.87 -30.86 -11.97
C GLU A 52 3.66 -30.32 -11.16
N SER A 53 2.79 -31.26 -10.84
CA SER A 53 1.51 -31.18 -10.14
C SER A 53 1.55 -30.67 -8.68
N GLN A 54 0.35 -30.30 -8.19
CA GLN A 54 -0.09 -30.20 -6.78
C GLN A 54 0.08 -28.84 -6.07
N THR A 55 -1.02 -28.08 -5.94
CA THR A 55 -1.63 -27.58 -4.67
C THR A 55 -2.76 -26.57 -4.94
N ASN A 56 -3.90 -26.99 -5.52
CA ASN A 56 -4.96 -26.05 -5.95
C ASN A 56 -6.09 -25.82 -4.92
N ILE A 57 -6.09 -26.47 -3.76
CA ILE A 57 -7.17 -26.29 -2.77
C ILE A 57 -6.90 -25.09 -1.85
N ILE A 58 -5.63 -24.75 -1.61
CA ILE A 58 -5.23 -23.60 -0.77
C ILE A 58 -5.33 -22.27 -1.56
N ASP A 59 -5.16 -22.30 -2.89
CA ASP A 59 -5.14 -21.10 -3.74
C ASP A 59 -6.54 -20.49 -3.97
N PHE A 60 -7.60 -21.29 -3.97
CA PHE A 60 -8.96 -20.82 -4.30
C PHE A 60 -9.54 -19.86 -3.23
N LEU A 61 -9.36 -20.17 -1.94
CA LEU A 61 -9.83 -19.29 -0.86
C LEU A 61 -8.98 -18.01 -0.75
N GLN A 62 -7.69 -18.11 -1.08
CA GLN A 62 -6.74 -17.00 -1.02
C GLN A 62 -6.98 -15.97 -2.15
N ARG A 63 -7.53 -16.40 -3.30
CA ARG A 63 -7.94 -15.53 -4.42
C ARG A 63 -9.24 -14.77 -4.17
N LYS A 64 -10.22 -15.40 -3.52
CA LYS A 64 -11.56 -14.80 -3.30
C LYS A 64 -11.54 -13.75 -2.18
N TYR A 65 -10.63 -13.89 -1.22
CA TYR A 65 -10.40 -12.95 -0.14
C TYR A 65 -8.90 -12.73 0.04
N PRO A 66 -8.27 -11.81 -0.71
CA PRO A 66 -6.88 -11.47 -0.48
C PRO A 66 -6.77 -10.75 0.86
N GLN A 67 -6.62 -11.51 1.95
CA GLN A 67 -6.13 -11.03 3.24
C GLN A 67 -4.64 -10.66 3.06
N LYS A 68 -4.35 -9.67 2.23
CA LYS A 68 -3.04 -9.03 2.17
C LYS A 68 -2.92 -8.12 3.39
N LEU A 69 -2.80 -8.71 4.57
CA LEU A 69 -2.05 -8.11 5.66
C LEU A 69 -0.59 -8.09 5.18
N GLY A 70 -0.26 -7.10 4.35
CA GLY A 70 1.08 -6.93 3.84
C GLY A 70 2.02 -6.87 5.04
N ALA A 71 2.94 -7.84 5.14
CA ALA A 71 3.99 -7.82 6.13
C ALA A 71 4.62 -6.42 6.12
N ILE A 72 4.59 -5.72 7.25
CA ILE A 72 5.17 -4.38 7.40
C ILE A 72 6.68 -4.56 7.24
N LYS A 73 7.17 -4.49 6.01
CA LYS A 73 8.59 -4.50 5.71
C LYS A 73 9.16 -3.21 6.31
N SER A 74 9.84 -3.32 7.44
CA SER A 74 10.68 -2.25 7.97
C SER A 74 11.83 -2.06 6.97
N ASN A 75 11.63 -1.18 5.99
CA ASN A 75 12.69 -0.81 5.06
C ASN A 75 13.83 -0.18 5.87
N SER A 76 14.86 -0.98 6.18
CA SER A 76 16.10 -0.59 6.85
C SER A 76 17.02 0.21 5.92
N ASN A 77 16.44 1.11 5.13
CA ASN A 77 17.19 2.12 4.40
C ASN A 77 16.99 3.41 5.19
N ASN A 78 18.01 3.80 5.96
CA ASN A 78 18.08 4.85 7.00
C ASN A 78 17.60 6.27 6.62
N LYS A 79 16.93 6.46 5.48
CA LYS A 79 16.29 7.70 5.07
C LYS A 79 14.83 7.67 5.54
N LYS A 80 14.52 8.43 6.59
CA LYS A 80 13.15 8.61 7.09
C LYS A 80 12.28 9.13 5.95
N GLN A 81 11.40 8.27 5.44
CA GLN A 81 10.44 8.68 4.42
C GLN A 81 9.50 9.74 5.01
N PRO A 82 9.07 10.72 4.22
CA PRO A 82 8.11 11.72 4.68
C PRO A 82 6.80 11.04 5.10
N TYR A 83 6.16 11.57 6.14
CA TYR A 83 4.83 11.09 6.56
C TYR A 83 3.80 11.34 5.45
N LYS A 84 2.96 10.34 5.19
CA LYS A 84 1.82 10.46 4.28
C LYS A 84 0.69 11.22 4.99
N ARG A 85 -0.01 12.08 4.23
CA ARG A 85 -1.19 12.82 4.73
C ARG A 85 -2.43 11.95 4.60
N CYS A 86 -3.35 12.10 5.54
CA CYS A 86 -4.64 11.41 5.58
C CYS A 86 -5.69 12.35 6.19
N THR A 87 -6.93 12.18 5.78
CA THR A 87 -8.10 12.89 6.31
C THR A 87 -9.03 11.87 6.96
N TYR A 88 -9.51 12.17 8.16
CA TYR A 88 -10.43 11.33 8.93
C TYR A 88 -11.64 12.14 9.35
N THR A 89 -12.79 11.49 9.39
CA THR A 89 -14.01 12.06 9.99
C THR A 89 -13.99 11.74 11.48
N LEU A 90 -14.17 12.77 12.32
CA LEU A 90 -14.18 12.65 13.78
C LEU A 90 -15.41 13.38 14.34
N SER A 91 -15.94 12.91 15.47
CA SER A 91 -16.98 13.64 16.21
C SER A 91 -16.43 14.94 16.79
N GLU A 92 -17.30 15.91 17.03
CA GLU A 92 -16.93 17.18 17.66
C GLU A 92 -16.28 16.97 19.04
N THR A 93 -16.84 16.03 19.83
CA THR A 93 -16.31 15.65 21.14
C THR A 93 -14.91 15.05 21.05
N ALA A 94 -14.63 14.21 20.05
CA ALA A 94 -13.29 13.66 19.84
C ALA A 94 -12.28 14.76 19.45
N ILE A 95 -12.70 15.73 18.62
CA ILE A 95 -11.85 16.86 18.21
C ILE A 95 -11.47 17.73 19.41
N THR A 96 -12.42 18.02 20.32
CA THR A 96 -12.17 18.81 21.53
C THR A 96 -11.27 18.06 22.51
N GLN A 97 -11.53 16.78 22.76
CA GLN A 97 -10.68 15.93 23.61
C GLN A 97 -9.25 15.83 23.07
N LEU A 98 -9.08 15.60 21.76
CA LEU A 98 -7.77 15.55 21.12
C LEU A 98 -7.02 16.88 21.26
N ALA A 99 -7.73 18.02 21.15
CA ALA A 99 -7.13 19.34 21.32
C ALA A 99 -6.69 19.59 22.76
N LEU A 100 -7.52 19.25 23.74
CA LEU A 100 -7.21 19.37 25.16
C LEU A 100 -5.97 18.53 25.53
N LEU A 101 -5.94 17.26 25.15
CA LEU A 101 -4.80 16.37 25.40
C LEU A 101 -3.51 16.90 24.75
N SER A 102 -3.62 17.45 23.55
CA SER A 102 -2.50 18.05 22.82
C SER A 102 -1.93 19.27 23.55
N GLN A 103 -2.80 20.13 24.08
CA GLN A 103 -2.40 21.34 24.82
C GLN A 103 -1.78 20.98 26.17
N GLN A 104 -2.41 20.09 26.94
CA GLN A 104 -1.92 19.68 28.26
C GLN A 104 -0.59 18.96 28.19
N GLY A 105 -0.42 18.04 27.23
CA GLY A 105 0.82 17.28 27.08
C GLY A 105 1.92 17.99 26.30
N GLY A 106 1.65 19.17 25.69
CA GLY A 106 2.58 19.82 24.77
C GLY A 106 2.94 18.95 23.55
N ILE A 107 2.09 17.97 23.20
CA ILE A 107 2.31 17.02 22.11
C ILE A 107 1.40 17.39 20.95
N ALA A 108 1.93 17.44 19.73
CA ALA A 108 1.12 17.69 18.53
C ALA A 108 0.03 16.62 18.33
N LYS A 109 -1.18 17.03 17.95
CA LYS A 109 -2.33 16.13 17.68
C LYS A 109 -1.98 14.92 16.80
N SER A 110 -1.24 15.15 15.71
CA SER A 110 -0.84 14.08 14.80
C SER A 110 0.14 13.08 15.44
N LYS A 111 0.99 13.53 16.37
CA LYS A 111 1.90 12.65 17.13
C LYS A 111 1.12 11.80 18.12
N LEU A 112 0.14 12.37 18.80
CA LEU A 112 -0.74 11.64 19.72
C LEU A 112 -1.48 10.51 19.00
N ILE A 113 -2.09 10.81 17.85
CA ILE A 113 -2.76 9.79 17.01
C ILE A 113 -1.78 8.67 16.63
N ARG A 114 -0.57 9.00 16.18
CA ARG A 114 0.44 7.99 15.84
C ARG A 114 0.81 7.11 17.04
N GLN A 115 0.97 7.70 18.23
CA GLN A 115 1.30 6.96 19.45
C GLN A 115 0.16 6.02 19.85
N LEU A 116 -1.09 6.49 19.83
CA LEU A 116 -2.25 5.66 20.14
C LEU A 116 -2.40 4.50 19.16
N ILE A 117 -2.19 4.74 17.87
CA ILE A 117 -2.18 3.68 16.84
C ILE A 117 -1.08 2.67 17.12
N SER A 118 0.15 3.11 17.41
CA SER A 118 1.27 2.21 17.72
C SER A 118 1.00 1.39 18.98
N GLN A 119 0.43 2.00 20.01
CA GLN A 119 0.05 1.31 21.24
C GLN A 119 -1.02 0.25 20.97
N TYR A 120 -2.10 0.62 20.28
CA TYR A 120 -3.17 -0.31 19.93
C TYR A 120 -2.66 -1.49 19.08
N PHE A 121 -1.81 -1.18 18.09
CA PHE A 121 -1.21 -2.20 17.22
C PHE A 121 -0.28 -3.16 17.97
N SER A 122 0.36 -2.71 19.06
CA SER A 122 1.25 -3.56 19.86
C SER A 122 0.52 -4.53 20.82
N LEU A 123 -0.79 -4.35 21.02
CA LEU A 123 -1.59 -5.21 21.88
C LEU A 123 -1.88 -6.57 21.24
N SER A 124 -2.13 -7.59 22.06
CA SER A 124 -2.54 -8.91 21.58
C SER A 124 -3.97 -8.88 21.03
N PRO A 125 -4.35 -9.78 20.10
CA PRO A 125 -5.70 -9.78 19.52
C PRO A 125 -6.79 -10.00 20.57
N LEU A 126 -6.50 -10.73 21.65
CA LEU A 126 -7.43 -10.91 22.76
C LEU A 126 -7.62 -9.60 23.55
N GLN A 127 -6.55 -8.84 23.75
CA GLN A 127 -6.61 -7.54 24.43
C GLN A 127 -7.35 -6.51 23.57
N GLN A 128 -7.09 -6.46 22.27
CA GLN A 128 -7.82 -5.59 21.34
C GLN A 128 -9.33 -5.87 21.41
N LYS A 129 -9.73 -7.14 21.33
CA LYS A 129 -11.15 -7.54 21.44
C LYS A 129 -11.78 -7.12 22.78
N SER A 130 -11.03 -7.17 23.88
CA SER A 130 -11.52 -6.70 25.18
C SER A 130 -11.71 -5.18 25.24
N LEU A 131 -10.84 -4.41 24.59
CA LEU A 131 -10.99 -2.96 24.49
C LEU A 131 -12.18 -2.58 23.59
N GLU A 132 -12.36 -3.28 22.48
CA GLU A 132 -13.49 -3.09 21.56
C GLU A 132 -14.84 -3.30 22.25
N ALA A 133 -14.93 -4.24 23.19
CA ALA A 133 -16.15 -4.42 23.98
C ALA A 133 -16.50 -3.21 24.88
N ASN A 134 -15.52 -2.37 25.20
CA ASN A 134 -15.70 -1.18 26.02
C ASN A 134 -15.99 0.08 25.19
N PHE A 135 -15.66 0.08 23.89
CA PHE A 135 -16.05 1.16 22.99
C PHE A 135 -17.52 0.97 22.59
N LYS A 136 -18.41 1.68 23.28
CA LYS A 136 -19.80 1.87 22.83
C LYS A 136 -19.90 3.25 22.21
N ASP A 137 -20.28 3.29 20.93
CA ASP A 137 -20.64 4.52 20.22
C ASP A 137 -21.98 5.09 20.72
#